data_AF-A0A7W8D4R4-F1
#
_entry.id   AF-A0A7W8D4R4-F1
#
_cell.length_a   1.000
_cell.length_b   1.000
_cell.length_c   1.000
_cell.angle_alpha   90.00
_cell.angle_beta   90.00
_cell.angle_gamma   90.00
#
_symmetry.space_group_name_H-M   'P 1'
#
loop_
_entity.id
_entity.type
_entity.pdbx_description
1 polymer ?
#
loop_
_entity_poly.entity_id
_entity_poly.type
_entity_poly.pdbx_seq_one_letter_code
_entity_poly.pdbx_strand_id
1 'polypeptide(L)'
;MKEKSEQVLTRKMRRILLITLIFTGGCSVSSLVEIVQDTLQGVWSYIGWAQYLYTMVFCSVIILFFFTILLLYWTHRSFADIFSKGILLIGAILTTAAFVIPRIPDYQPGVITVCHYGNFVLADGTFLLIGIIFILLASILEVGYNLQNEADATL
;
A
#
# COMPACT_ATOMS: atom_id res chain seq x y z
N MET A 1 -6.03 -37.51 4.49
CA MET A 1 -5.47 -36.87 3.27
C MET A 1 -5.60 -35.34 3.31
N LYS A 2 -6.76 -34.79 3.72
CA LYS A 2 -7.03 -33.35 3.94
C LYS A 2 -6.02 -32.64 4.86
N GLU A 3 -5.71 -33.23 6.01
CA GLU A 3 -4.78 -32.65 7.02
C GLU A 3 -3.33 -32.52 6.49
N LYS A 4 -2.89 -33.47 5.65
CA LYS A 4 -1.55 -33.46 5.06
C LYS A 4 -1.42 -32.40 3.96
N SER A 5 -2.49 -32.12 3.21
CA SER A 5 -2.52 -31.04 2.21
C SER A 5 -2.54 -29.65 2.85
N GLU A 6 -3.30 -29.46 3.93
CA GLU A 6 -3.36 -28.19 4.67
C GLU A 6 -2.00 -27.84 5.30
N GLN A 7 -1.33 -28.80 5.94
CA GLN A 7 0.00 -28.58 6.50
C GLN A 7 1.07 -28.25 5.45
N VAL A 8 0.91 -28.70 4.20
CA VAL A 8 1.82 -28.35 3.09
C VAL A 8 1.53 -26.95 2.57
N LEU A 9 0.25 -26.58 2.45
CA LEU A 9 -0.17 -25.25 2.02
C LEU A 9 0.31 -24.18 3.01
N THR A 10 0.13 -24.41 4.31
CA THR A 10 0.59 -23.49 5.37
C THR A 10 2.10 -23.32 5.37
N ARG A 11 2.86 -24.39 5.12
CA ARG A 11 4.33 -24.30 5.01
C ARG A 11 4.80 -23.55 3.77
N LYS A 12 4.12 -23.69 2.63
CA LYS A 12 4.41 -22.92 1.42
C LYS A 12 4.09 -21.44 1.63
N MET A 13 2.92 -21.13 2.17
CA MET A 13 2.50 -19.75 2.48
C MET A 13 3.47 -19.06 3.44
N ARG A 14 3.89 -19.74 4.51
CA ARG A 14 4.88 -19.19 5.46
C ARG A 14 6.23 -18.90 4.81
N ARG A 15 6.70 -19.72 3.85
CA ARG A 15 7.94 -19.45 3.11
C ARG A 15 7.81 -18.23 2.21
N ILE A 16 6.70 -18.11 1.48
CA ILE A 16 6.44 -16.95 0.62
C ILE A 16 6.41 -15.68 1.48
N LEU A 17 5.69 -15.70 2.60
CA LEU A 17 5.65 -14.58 3.55
C LEU A 17 7.02 -14.19 4.06
N LEU A 18 7.87 -15.16 4.39
CA LEU A 18 9.23 -14.87 4.88
C LEU A 18 10.11 -14.23 3.79
N ILE A 19 10.02 -14.70 2.54
CA ILE A 19 10.75 -14.10 1.41
C ILE A 19 10.25 -12.67 1.17
N THR A 20 8.93 -12.46 1.15
CA THR A 20 8.32 -11.14 1.01
C THR A 20 8.72 -10.23 2.16
N LEU A 21 8.78 -10.72 3.40
CA LEU A 21 9.17 -9.95 4.57
C LEU A 21 10.62 -9.46 4.48
N ILE A 22 11.55 -10.32 4.06
CA ILE A 22 12.97 -9.93 3.89
C ILE A 22 13.09 -8.85 2.81
N PHE A 23 12.43 -9.06 1.67
CA PHE A 23 12.45 -8.11 0.55
C PHE A 23 11.86 -6.75 0.95
N THR A 24 10.63 -6.76 1.48
CA THR A 24 9.93 -5.53 1.90
C THR A 24 10.61 -4.84 3.07
N GLY A 25 11.28 -5.59 3.96
CA GLY A 25 12.10 -5.04 5.03
C GLY A 25 13.30 -4.25 4.50
N GLY A 26 14.02 -4.80 3.52
CA GLY A 26 15.11 -4.07 2.84
C GLY A 26 14.64 -2.78 2.18
N CYS A 27 13.52 -2.85 1.43
CA CYS A 27 12.91 -1.66 0.82
C CYS A 27 12.48 -0.64 1.88
N SER A 28 11.85 -1.08 2.97
CA SER A 28 11.39 -0.19 4.05
C SER A 28 12.55 0.52 4.75
N VAL A 29 13.68 -0.15 4.97
CA VAL A 29 14.87 0.49 5.55
C VAL A 29 15.45 1.52 4.59
N SER A 30 15.55 1.18 3.30
CA SER A 30 15.98 2.15 2.27
C SER A 30 15.07 3.38 2.25
N SER A 31 13.75 3.18 2.26
CA SER A 31 12.76 4.27 2.30
C SER A 31 12.87 5.12 3.55
N LEU A 32 13.17 4.53 4.72
CA LEU A 32 13.40 5.29 5.96
C LEU A 32 14.67 6.15 5.86
N VAL A 33 15.75 5.59 5.32
CA VAL A 33 17.00 6.34 5.11
C VAL A 33 16.77 7.49 4.14
N GLU A 34 16.05 7.26 3.04
CA GLU A 34 15.68 8.28 2.06
C GLU A 34 14.86 9.41 2.70
N ILE A 35 13.81 9.09 3.47
CA ILE A 35 13.02 10.09 4.21
C ILE A 35 13.91 10.95 5.10
N VAL A 36 14.79 10.32 5.90
CA VAL A 36 15.66 11.04 6.84
C VAL A 36 16.66 11.91 6.09
N GLN A 37 17.30 11.38 5.05
CA GLN A 37 18.30 12.12 4.27
C GLN A 37 17.67 13.29 3.52
N ASP A 38 16.55 13.08 2.84
CA ASP A 38 15.85 14.13 2.08
C ASP A 38 15.36 15.23 3.01
N THR A 39 14.91 14.85 4.21
CA THR A 39 14.46 15.83 5.22
C THR A 39 15.63 16.67 5.74
N LEU A 40 16.76 16.02 6.08
CA LEU A 40 17.93 16.70 6.63
C LEU A 40 18.61 17.63 5.61
N GLN A 41 18.61 17.24 4.34
CA GLN A 41 19.19 18.02 3.25
C GLN A 41 18.24 19.12 2.75
N GLY A 42 17.00 19.16 3.23
CA GLY A 42 16.02 20.15 2.81
C GLY A 42 15.68 20.04 1.33
N VAL A 43 15.66 18.82 0.78
CA VAL A 43 15.59 18.58 -0.67
C VAL A 43 14.39 19.27 -1.34
N TRP A 44 13.30 19.48 -0.59
CA TRP A 44 12.13 20.26 -1.02
C TRP A 44 12.48 21.66 -1.55
N SER A 45 13.56 22.30 -1.08
CA SER A 45 13.98 23.62 -1.58
C SER A 45 14.55 23.58 -2.99
N TYR A 46 15.02 22.41 -3.44
CA TYR A 46 15.61 22.20 -4.75
C TYR A 46 14.63 21.57 -5.75
N ILE A 47 13.90 20.52 -5.34
CA ILE A 47 12.99 19.78 -6.23
C ILE A 47 11.54 20.26 -6.19
N GLY A 48 11.18 21.07 -5.18
CA GLY A 48 9.80 21.49 -4.90
C GLY A 48 9.09 20.62 -3.85
N TRP A 49 8.08 21.21 -3.23
CA TRP A 49 7.22 20.59 -2.23
C TRP A 49 6.36 19.47 -2.82
N ALA A 50 5.76 19.65 -3.99
CA ALA A 50 4.92 18.63 -4.59
C ALA A 50 5.70 17.33 -4.87
N GLN A 51 6.88 17.43 -5.47
CA GLN A 51 7.74 16.27 -5.77
C GLN A 51 8.25 15.61 -4.49
N TYR A 52 8.66 16.40 -3.50
CA TYR A 52 9.06 15.88 -2.19
C TYR A 52 7.93 15.09 -1.52
N LEU A 53 6.70 15.63 -1.51
CA LEU A 53 5.54 14.94 -0.95
C LEU A 53 5.19 13.67 -1.72
N TYR A 54 5.39 13.65 -3.03
CA TYR A 54 5.23 12.44 -3.85
C TYR A 54 6.16 11.32 -3.36
N THR A 55 7.44 11.63 -3.16
CA THR A 55 8.43 10.69 -2.61
C THR A 55 8.04 10.23 -1.21
N MET A 56 7.66 11.17 -0.32
CA MET A 56 7.27 10.85 1.06
C MET A 56 6.06 9.91 1.13
N VAL A 57 5.04 10.13 0.31
CA VAL A 57 3.87 9.24 0.23
C VAL A 57 4.29 7.86 -0.26
N PHE A 58 5.13 7.78 -1.29
CA PHE A 58 5.61 6.50 -1.83
C PHE A 58 6.42 5.71 -0.78
N CYS A 59 7.38 6.36 -0.13
CA CYS A 59 8.18 5.75 0.95
C CYS A 59 7.27 5.29 2.11
N SER A 60 6.28 6.10 2.49
CA SER A 60 5.32 5.75 3.56
C SER A 60 4.49 4.51 3.20
N VAL A 61 4.07 4.38 1.94
CA VAL A 61 3.33 3.19 1.46
C VAL A 61 4.18 1.92 1.55
N ILE A 62 5.47 1.98 1.18
CA ILE A 62 6.40 0.83 1.31
C ILE A 62 6.55 0.41 2.76
N ILE A 63 6.72 1.37 3.67
CA ILE A 63 6.87 1.13 5.11
C ILE A 63 5.59 0.49 5.68
N LEU A 64 4.41 1.02 5.33
CA LEU A 64 3.12 0.47 5.76
C LEU A 64 2.89 -0.95 5.22
N PHE A 65 3.29 -1.21 3.98
CA PHE A 65 3.22 -2.54 3.40
C PHE A 65 4.10 -3.53 4.16
N PHE A 66 5.34 -3.14 4.50
CA PHE A 66 6.22 -3.95 5.34
C PHE A 66 5.59 -4.27 6.70
N PHE A 67 5.02 -3.27 7.39
CA PHE A 67 4.34 -3.50 8.66
C PHE A 67 3.12 -4.43 8.53
N THR A 68 2.37 -4.34 7.43
CA THR A 68 1.25 -5.24 7.15
C THR A 68 1.72 -6.69 7.04
N ILE A 69 2.82 -6.94 6.31
CA ILE A 69 3.41 -8.28 6.18
C ILE A 69 4.03 -8.76 7.49
N LEU A 70 4.65 -7.87 8.26
CA LEU A 70 5.20 -8.18 9.58
C LEU A 70 4.11 -8.62 10.56
N LEU A 71 3.00 -7.87 10.63
CA LEU A 71 1.83 -8.21 11.45
C LEU A 71 1.22 -9.54 11.04
N LEU A 72 1.12 -9.78 9.74
CA LEU A 72 0.63 -11.02 9.16
C LEU A 72 1.52 -12.24 9.49
N TYR A 73 2.84 -12.05 9.55
CA TYR A 73 3.77 -13.10 9.93
C TYR A 73 3.71 -13.43 11.42
N TRP A 74 3.56 -12.39 12.27
CA TRP A 74 3.54 -12.54 13.73
C TRP A 74 2.20 -13.05 14.26
N THR A 75 1.09 -12.66 13.64
CA THR A 75 -0.25 -12.91 14.17
C THR A 75 -0.81 -14.22 13.62
N HIS A 76 -1.48 -15.00 14.46
CA HIS A 76 -2.25 -16.20 14.05
C HIS A 76 -3.62 -15.89 13.44
N ARG A 77 -3.90 -14.62 13.12
CA ARG A 77 -5.17 -14.22 12.48
C ARG A 77 -5.20 -14.65 11.03
N SER A 78 -6.39 -14.67 10.45
CA SER A 78 -6.56 -15.02 9.05
C SER A 78 -5.80 -14.06 8.15
N PHE A 79 -5.18 -14.64 7.11
CA PHE A 79 -4.36 -13.89 6.17
C PHE A 79 -5.17 -12.75 5.53
N ALA A 80 -6.38 -13.07 5.10
CA ALA A 80 -7.24 -12.15 4.38
C ALA A 80 -7.72 -10.97 5.23
N ASP A 81 -7.95 -11.16 6.54
CA ASP A 81 -8.40 -10.07 7.42
C ASP A 81 -7.32 -8.98 7.58
N ILE A 82 -6.09 -9.39 7.94
CA ILE A 82 -4.99 -8.44 8.13
C ILE A 82 -4.60 -7.79 6.79
N PHE A 83 -4.46 -8.61 5.74
CA PHE A 83 -3.97 -8.13 4.46
C PHE A 83 -4.98 -7.20 3.78
N SER A 84 -6.28 -7.50 3.86
CA SER A 84 -7.33 -6.62 3.36
C SER A 84 -7.29 -5.25 4.04
N LYS A 85 -7.26 -5.21 5.38
CA LYS A 85 -7.21 -3.96 6.15
C LYS A 85 -5.95 -3.14 5.84
N GLY A 86 -4.81 -3.80 5.69
CA GLY A 86 -3.55 -3.15 5.33
C GLY A 86 -3.60 -2.52 3.93
N ILE A 87 -4.08 -3.27 2.93
CA ILE A 87 -4.25 -2.74 1.57
C ILE A 87 -5.29 -1.60 1.55
N LEU A 88 -6.40 -1.73 2.29
CA LEU A 88 -7.43 -0.70 2.38
C LEU A 88 -6.84 0.60 2.92
N LEU A 89 -6.03 0.53 3.98
CA LEU A 89 -5.34 1.68 4.55
C LEU A 89 -4.40 2.34 3.53
N ILE A 90 -3.59 1.54 2.82
CA ILE A 90 -2.69 2.05 1.78
C ILE A 90 -3.48 2.72 0.66
N GLY A 91 -4.56 2.08 0.19
CA GLY A 91 -5.43 2.62 -0.85
C GLY A 91 -6.10 3.94 -0.43
N ALA A 92 -6.53 4.06 0.83
CA ALA A 92 -7.09 5.29 1.38
C ALA A 92 -6.04 6.42 1.45
N ILE A 93 -4.81 6.12 1.85
CA ILE A 93 -3.71 7.10 1.86
C ILE A 93 -3.40 7.59 0.46
N LEU A 94 -3.28 6.68 -0.52
CA LEU A 94 -3.02 7.03 -1.92
C LEU A 94 -4.15 7.86 -2.52
N THR A 95 -5.40 7.48 -2.25
CA THR A 95 -6.58 8.23 -2.71
C THR A 95 -6.59 9.64 -2.10
N THR A 96 -6.27 9.77 -0.81
CA THR A 96 -6.18 11.08 -0.15
C THR A 96 -5.06 11.92 -0.74
N ALA A 97 -3.86 11.33 -0.94
CA ALA A 97 -2.72 11.99 -1.56
C ALA A 97 -3.04 12.50 -2.97
N ALA A 98 -3.84 11.75 -3.74
CA ALA A 98 -4.29 12.15 -5.07
C ALA A 98 -5.07 13.47 -5.08
N PHE A 99 -5.81 13.77 -4.01
CA PHE A 99 -6.52 15.04 -3.86
C PHE A 99 -5.69 16.10 -3.14
N VAL A 100 -4.74 15.75 -2.27
CA VAL A 100 -3.95 16.73 -1.52
C VAL A 100 -2.81 17.31 -2.36
N ILE A 101 -2.04 16.46 -3.05
CA ILE A 101 -0.81 16.86 -3.74
C ILE A 101 -1.06 17.88 -4.87
N PRO A 102 -2.13 17.78 -5.69
CA PRO A 102 -2.40 18.79 -6.72
C PRO A 102 -2.76 20.18 -6.20
N ARG A 103 -2.91 20.37 -4.87
CA ARG A 103 -3.20 21.68 -4.27
C ARG A 103 -1.92 22.42 -3.89
N ILE A 104 -0.77 21.75 -3.98
CA ILE A 104 0.51 22.37 -3.70
C ILE A 104 0.87 23.29 -4.88
N PRO A 105 1.30 24.55 -4.63
CA PRO A 105 1.48 25.55 -5.68
C PRO A 105 2.47 25.18 -6.79
N ASP A 106 3.43 24.31 -6.50
CA ASP A 106 4.45 23.85 -7.44
C ASP A 106 4.14 22.48 -8.06
N TYR A 107 2.91 21.98 -7.88
CA TYR A 107 2.46 20.74 -8.53
C TYR A 107 2.48 20.89 -10.05
N GLN A 108 3.13 19.92 -10.70
CA GLN A 108 3.06 19.76 -12.15
C GLN A 108 2.19 18.55 -12.49
N PRO A 109 1.29 18.68 -13.48
CA PRO A 109 0.43 17.57 -13.88
C PRO A 109 1.26 16.37 -14.34
N GLY A 110 1.01 15.21 -13.73
CA GLY A 110 1.65 13.94 -14.11
C GLY A 110 1.12 13.36 -15.42
N VAL A 111 1.53 12.13 -15.73
CA VAL A 111 1.13 11.39 -16.95
C VAL A 111 -0.38 11.17 -17.02
N ILE A 112 -1.02 10.92 -15.88
CA ILE A 112 -2.47 10.70 -15.77
C ILE A 112 -3.01 11.77 -14.83
N THR A 113 -3.99 12.54 -15.31
CA THR A 113 -4.65 13.59 -14.54
C THR A 113 -6.16 13.47 -14.68
N VAL A 114 -6.88 13.86 -13.63
CA VAL A 114 -8.34 13.86 -13.61
C VAL A 114 -8.81 15.30 -13.59
N CYS A 115 -9.68 15.66 -14.55
CA CYS A 115 -10.26 17.00 -14.70
C CYS A 115 -9.22 18.13 -14.67
N HIS A 116 -8.39 18.20 -15.71
CA HIS A 116 -7.43 19.28 -15.93
C HIS A 116 -8.08 20.47 -16.64
N TYR A 117 -8.10 21.64 -16.01
CA TYR A 117 -8.59 22.89 -16.62
C TYR A 117 -7.65 24.06 -16.32
N GLY A 118 -6.90 24.51 -17.33
CA GLY A 118 -5.87 25.53 -17.15
C GLY A 118 -4.80 25.06 -16.16
N ASN A 119 -4.61 25.82 -15.07
CA ASN A 119 -3.67 25.46 -14.00
C ASN A 119 -4.31 24.61 -12.88
N PHE A 120 -5.60 24.31 -12.98
CA PHE A 120 -6.31 23.53 -11.97
C PHE A 120 -6.33 22.05 -12.36
N VAL A 121 -5.88 21.20 -11.43
CA VAL A 121 -5.97 19.74 -11.53
C VAL A 121 -6.81 19.23 -10.36
N LEU A 122 -7.92 18.54 -10.66
CA LEU A 122 -8.80 18.05 -9.60
C LEU A 122 -8.19 16.89 -8.80
N ALA A 123 -7.48 15.97 -9.45
CA ALA A 123 -6.78 14.89 -8.76
C ALA A 123 -5.61 14.37 -9.59
N ASP A 124 -4.56 13.93 -8.89
CA ASP A 124 -3.48 13.18 -9.49
C ASP A 124 -4.03 11.80 -9.90
N GLY A 125 -4.06 11.54 -11.21
CA GLY A 125 -4.70 10.34 -11.74
C GLY A 125 -3.92 9.07 -11.41
N THR A 126 -2.60 9.16 -11.23
CA THR A 126 -1.76 8.00 -10.89
C THR A 126 -2.08 7.52 -9.48
N PHE A 127 -2.03 8.43 -8.50
CA PHE A 127 -2.36 8.09 -7.12
C PHE A 127 -3.82 7.69 -6.96
N LEU A 128 -4.74 8.35 -7.65
CA LEU A 128 -6.15 8.00 -7.59
C LEU A 128 -6.41 6.60 -8.14
N LEU A 129 -5.84 6.27 -9.30
CA LEU A 129 -6.03 4.97 -9.94
C LEU A 129 -5.45 3.84 -9.09
N ILE A 130 -4.22 3.99 -8.59
CA ILE A 130 -3.59 2.97 -7.73
C ILE A 130 -4.37 2.84 -6.41
N GLY A 131 -4.78 3.97 -5.81
CA GLY A 131 -5.56 3.99 -4.58
C GLY A 131 -6.90 3.25 -4.71
N ILE A 132 -7.65 3.52 -5.78
CA ILE A 132 -8.92 2.84 -6.07
C ILE A 132 -8.70 1.34 -6.27
N ILE A 133 -7.68 0.95 -7.04
CA ILE A 133 -7.37 -0.48 -7.27
C ILE A 133 -7.12 -1.19 -5.93
N PHE A 134 -6.37 -0.55 -5.02
CA PHE A 134 -6.07 -1.14 -3.72
C PHE A 134 -7.34 -1.27 -2.87
N ILE A 135 -8.19 -0.25 -2.84
CA ILE A 135 -9.48 -0.30 -2.12
C ILE A 135 -10.37 -1.43 -2.67
N LEU A 136 -10.47 -1.56 -3.99
CA LEU A 136 -11.24 -2.63 -4.62
C LEU A 136 -10.67 -4.01 -4.30
N LEU A 137 -9.34 -4.17 -4.37
CA LEU A 137 -8.67 -5.42 -4.04
C LEU A 137 -8.90 -5.83 -2.58
N ALA A 138 -8.81 -4.88 -1.65
CA ALA A 138 -9.11 -5.11 -0.24
C ALA A 138 -10.57 -5.56 -0.04
N SER A 139 -11.51 -4.87 -0.69
CA SER A 139 -12.94 -5.20 -0.61
C SER A 139 -13.23 -6.61 -1.14
N ILE A 140 -12.62 -6.98 -2.28
CA ILE A 140 -12.76 -8.33 -2.86
C ILE A 140 -12.17 -9.40 -1.94
N LEU A 141 -11.01 -9.13 -1.34
CA LEU A 141 -10.35 -10.06 -0.40
C LEU A 141 -11.21 -10.28 0.86
N GLU A 142 -11.79 -9.21 1.41
CA GLU A 142 -12.65 -9.29 2.58
C GLU A 142 -13.93 -10.09 2.30
N VAL A 143 -14.63 -9.77 1.20
CA VAL A 143 -15.82 -10.51 0.77
C VAL A 143 -15.49 -11.97 0.50
N GLY A 144 -14.39 -12.24 -0.23
CA GLY A 144 -13.95 -13.60 -0.54
C GLY A 144 -13.64 -14.42 0.72
N TYR A 145 -13.04 -13.81 1.73
CA TYR A 145 -12.77 -14.45 3.01
C TYR A 145 -14.05 -14.77 3.80
N ASN A 146 -15.00 -13.84 3.84
CA ASN A 146 -16.27 -14.05 4.52
C ASN A 146 -17.07 -15.19 3.88
N LEU A 147 -17.12 -15.24 2.55
CA LEU A 147 -17.78 -16.32 1.81
C LEU A 147 -17.12 -17.69 2.06
N GLN A 148 -15.79 -17.75 2.18
CA GLN A 148 -15.09 -19.00 2.52
C GLN A 148 -15.47 -19.48 3.92
N ASN A 149 -15.51 -18.58 4.91
CA ASN A 149 -15.89 -18.95 6.27
C ASN A 149 -17.35 -19.43 6.35
N GLU A 150 -18.28 -18.81 5.62
CA GLU A 150 -19.68 -19.22 5.59
C GLU A 150 -19.85 -20.61 4.95
N ALA A 151 -19.15 -20.88 3.84
CA ALA A 151 -19.16 -22.18 3.19
C ALA A 151 -18.59 -23.29 4.08
N ASP A 152 -17.52 -23.00 4.82
CA ASP A 152 -16.93 -23.94 5.78
C ASP A 152 -17.81 -24.17 7.01
N ALA A 153 -18.63 -23.20 7.42
CA ALA A 153 -19.56 -23.32 8.55
C ALA A 153 -20.84 -24.09 8.21
N THR A 154 -21.15 -24.27 6.93
CA THR A 154 -22.36 -24.96 6.44
C THR A 154 -22.11 -26.41 6.02
N LEU A 155 -20.84 -26.85 5.96
CA LEU A 155 -20.39 -28.22 5.72
C LEU A 155 -20.10 -28.97 7.02
#